data_AF-A0A417J552-F1
#
_entry.id   AF-A0A417J552-F1
#
_cell.length_a   1.000
_cell.length_b   1.000
_cell.length_c   1.000
_cell.angle_alpha   90.00
_cell.angle_beta   90.00
_cell.angle_gamma   90.00
#
_symmetry.space_group_name_H-M   'P 1'
#
loop_
_entity.id
_entity.type
_entity.pdbx_description
1 polymer ?
#
loop_
_entity_poly.entity_id
_entity_poly.type
_entity_poly.pdbx_seq_one_letter_code
_entity_poly.pdbx_strand_id
1 'polypeptide(L)' 'MSTFKTIPITGTCPVTNSDVTVNARYRYIHPLGDPNGHYLLGTVDCEYANICTHQQCQIAEPFFDAD' A
#
# COMPACT_ATOMS: atom_id res chain seq x y z
N MET A 1 -9.10 -1.44 18.43
CA MET A 1 -7.81 -1.97 17.94
C MET A 1 -7.68 -1.62 16.48
N SER A 2 -6.54 -1.10 16.01
CA SER A 2 -6.31 -0.91 14.57
C SER A 2 -5.71 -2.20 14.01
N THR A 3 -6.46 -2.92 13.18
CA THR A 3 -5.95 -4.11 12.49
C THR A 3 -5.04 -3.64 11.36
N PHE A 4 -3.84 -4.21 11.26
CA PHE A 4 -2.92 -3.93 10.18
C PHE A 4 -2.68 -5.19 9.36
N LYS A 5 -2.58 -5.05 8.05
CA LYS A 5 -2.24 -6.13 7.12
C LYS A 5 -1.04 -5.70 6.30
N THR A 6 -0.02 -6.54 6.23
CA THR A 6 1.14 -6.31 5.37
C THR A 6 0.99 -7.17 4.14
N ILE A 7 1.10 -6.57 2.96
CA ILE A 7 0.97 -7.24 1.67
C ILE A 7 2.22 -6.90 0.84
N PRO A 8 2.95 -7.91 0.34
CA PRO A 8 4.00 -7.67 -0.63
C PRO A 8 3.38 -7.26 -1.96
N ILE A 9 3.86 -6.16 -2.51
CA ILE A 9 3.40 -5.60 -3.78
C ILE A 9 4.60 -5.41 -4.70
N THR A 10 4.43 -5.69 -5.99
CA THR A 10 5.48 -5.51 -7.00
C THR A 10 5.09 -4.35 -7.92
N GLY A 11 6.03 -3.45 -8.15
CA GLY A 11 5.86 -2.38 -9.14
C GLY A 11 7.19 -1.87 -9.64
N THR A 12 7.15 -1.18 -10.78
CA THR A 12 8.36 -0.67 -11.43
C THR A 12 8.78 0.66 -10.78
N CYS A 13 10.00 0.74 -10.24
CA CYS A 13 10.53 2.00 -9.71
C CYS A 13 11.08 2.85 -10.85
N PRO A 14 10.52 4.04 -11.13
CA PRO A 14 10.95 4.88 -12.26
C PRO A 14 12.41 5.38 -12.16
N VAL A 15 13.01 5.32 -10.97
CA VAL A 15 14.40 5.73 -10.74
C VAL A 15 15.39 4.67 -11.25
N THR A 16 15.13 3.40 -10.96
CA THR A 16 15.98 2.27 -11.35
C THR A 16 15.50 1.57 -12.61
N ASN A 17 14.30 1.95 -13.09
CA ASN A 17 13.57 1.33 -14.19
C ASN A 17 13.51 -0.21 -14.07
N SER A 18 13.40 -0.67 -12.83
CA SER A 18 13.42 -2.08 -12.46
C SER A 18 12.22 -2.39 -11.56
N ASP A 19 11.71 -3.60 -11.69
CA ASP A 19 10.63 -4.08 -10.82
C ASP A 19 11.16 -4.37 -9.43
N VAL A 20 10.48 -3.80 -8.44
CA VAL A 20 10.81 -3.95 -7.02
C VAL A 20 9.60 -4.48 -6.27
N THR A 21 9.82 -5.46 -5.40
CA THR A 21 8.81 -5.95 -4.47
C THR A 21 9.03 -5.29 -3.11
N VAL A 22 7.99 -4.64 -2.59
CA VAL A 22 8.02 -3.88 -1.33
C VAL A 22 6.88 -4.33 -0.43
N ASN A 23 7.04 -4.18 0.88
CA ASN A 23 5.99 -4.51 1.83
C ASN A 23 5.11 -3.28 2.07
N ALA A 24 3.86 -3.31 1.61
CA ALA A 24 2.89 -2.29 1.95
C ALA A 24 2.11 -2.67 3.20
N ARG A 25 2.04 -1.75 4.15
CA ARG A 25 1.27 -1.88 5.38
C ARG A 25 -0.03 -1.12 5.24
N TYR A 26 -1.12 -1.86 5.27
CA TYR A 26 -2.47 -1.35 5.24
C TYR A 26 -3.06 -1.33 6.64
N ARG A 27 -3.91 -0.35 6.88
CA ARG A 27 -4.68 -0.18 8.10
C ARG A 27 -6.14 -0.45 7.78
N TYR A 28 -6.75 -1.36 8.55
CA TYR A 28 -8.17 -1.57 8.50
C TYR A 28 -8.88 -0.32 9.02
N ILE A 29 -9.75 0.22 8.17
CA ILE A 29 -10.67 1.29 8.47
C ILE A 29 -12.08 0.75 8.30
N HIS A 30 -12.94 1.04 9.27
CA HIS A 30 -14.36 0.72 9.19
C HIS A 30 -15.11 2.05 9.24
N PRO A 31 -15.27 2.74 8.09
CA PRO A 31 -15.97 4.00 8.05
C PRO A 31 -17.42 3.79 8.51
N LEU A 32 -17.91 4.70 9.35
CA LEU A 32 -19.29 4.67 9.84
C LEU A 32 -20.26 4.76 8.65
N GLY A 33 -21.02 3.70 8.41
CA GLY A 33 -21.99 3.61 7.31
C GLY A 33 -21.58 2.69 6.16
N ASP A 34 -20.36 2.15 6.17
CA ASP A 34 -19.95 1.12 5.22
C ASP A 34 -20.07 -0.25 5.89
N PRO A 35 -20.91 -1.17 5.38
CA PRO A 35 -21.04 -2.51 5.97
C PRO A 35 -19.77 -3.34 5.78
N ASN A 36 -18.93 -2.97 4.81
CA ASN A 36 -17.66 -3.61 4.53
C ASN A 36 -16.52 -2.75 5.10
N GLY A 37 -15.56 -3.40 5.75
CA GLY A 37 -14.34 -2.71 6.12
C GLY A 37 -13.43 -2.54 4.92
N HIS A 38 -12.60 -1.51 4.94
CA HIS A 38 -11.62 -1.24 3.89
C HIS A 38 -10.22 -1.24 4.48
N TYR A 39 -9.25 -1.69 3.70
CA TYR A 39 -7.84 -1.53 4.05
C TYR A 39 -7.30 -0.30 3.34
N LEU A 40 -7.02 0.75 4.12
CA LEU A 40 -6.36 1.96 3.64
C LEU A 40 -4.85 1.78 3.69
N LEU A 41 -4.16 2.16 2.62
CA LEU A 41 -2.70 2.15 2.61
C LEU A 41 -2.15 3.13 3.67
N GLY A 42 -1.35 2.61 4.59
CA GLY A 42 -0.72 3.39 5.65
C GLY A 42 0.72 3.78 5.29
N THR A 43 1.59 2.78 5.13
CA THR A 43 3.02 2.99 4.86
C THR A 43 3.53 1.95 3.89
N VAL A 44 4.41 2.34 2.97
CA VAL A 44 5.12 1.40 2.09
C VAL A 44 6.57 1.34 2.55
N ASP A 45 7.02 0.15 2.92
CA ASP A 45 8.41 -0.12 3.27
C ASP A 45 9.18 -0.40 1.97
N CYS A 46 9.62 0.68 1.33
CA CYS A 46 10.47 0.64 0.14
C CYS A 46 11.82 1.24 0.50
N GLU A 47 12.91 0.54 0.19
CA GLU A 47 14.28 1.08 0.33
C GLU A 47 14.45 2.39 -0.48
N TYR A 48 13.67 2.55 -1.54
CA TYR A 48 13.59 3.74 -2.37
C TYR A 48 12.41 4.65 -2.01
N ALA A 49 11.75 4.53 -0.85
CA ALA A 49 10.58 5.36 -0.50
C ALA A 49 10.88 6.88 -0.52
N ASN A 50 12.14 7.28 -0.34
CA ASN A 50 12.60 8.67 -0.49
C ASN A 50 12.74 9.13 -1.95
N ILE A 51 12.71 8.23 -2.94
CA ILE A 51 13.02 8.50 -4.36
C ILE A 51 11.89 8.06 -5.29
N CYS A 52 11.22 6.96 -4.97
CA CYS A 52 10.05 6.41 -5.63
C CYS A 52 8.84 6.67 -4.72
N THR A 53 8.24 7.85 -4.84
CA THR A 53 7.01 8.19 -4.12
C THR A 53 5.85 7.31 -4.60
N HIS A 54 4.84 7.08 -3.75
CA HIS A 54 3.65 6.28 -4.09
C HIS A 54 2.88 6.79 -5.34
N GLN A 55 3.11 8.05 -5.75
CA GLN A 55 2.54 8.60 -6.99
C GLN A 55 3.33 8.23 -8.25
N GLN A 56 4.63 7.97 -8.12
CA GLN A 56 5.53 7.66 -9.24
C GLN A 56 5.70 6.16 -9.43
N CYS A 57 5.44 5.41 -8.37
CA CYS A 57 5.55 3.99 -8.31
C CYS A 57 4.09 3.52 -8.15
N GLN A 58 3.45 3.01 -9.21
CA GLN A 58 2.08 2.45 -9.14
C GLN A 58 2.06 1.12 -8.38
N ILE A 59 2.72 1.08 -7.21
CA ILE A 59 3.01 -0.17 -6.52
C ILE A 59 1.76 -0.70 -5.82
N ALA A 60 0.79 0.15 -5.47
CA ALA A 60 -0.40 -0.30 -4.76
C ALA A 60 -1.64 0.55 -5.03
N GLU A 61 -2.79 -0.12 -5.08
CA GLU A 61 -4.07 0.54 -4.93
C GLU A 61 -4.16 1.16 -3.51
N PRO A 62 -4.61 2.42 -3.38
CA PRO A 62 -4.67 3.11 -2.10
C PRO A 62 -5.69 2.51 -1.14
N PHE A 63 -6.63 1.70 -1.66
CA PHE A 63 -7.68 1.02 -0.91
C PHE A 63 -7.94 -0.36 -1.52
N PHE A 64 -8.32 -1.33 -0.69
CA PHE A 64 -8.94 -2.58 -1.13
C PHE A 64 -9.94 -3.09 -0.08
N ASP A 65 -10.94 -3.84 -0.52
CA ASP A 65 -11.97 -4.41 0.35
C ASP A 65 -11.40 -5.44 1.32
N ALA A 66 -11.86 -5.39 2.57
CA ALA A 66 -11.56 -6.44 3.53
C ALA A 66 -12.50 -7.64 3.30
N ASP A 67 -12.01 -8.64 2.54
CA ASP A 67 -12.61 -9.98 2.45
C ASP A 67 -12.73 -10.65 3.83
#